data_AF-A0A9N9GP18-F1
#
_entry.id   AF-A0A9N9GP18-F1
#
_cell.length_a   1.000
_cell.length_b   1.000
_cell.length_c   1.000
_cell.angle_alpha   90.00
_cell.angle_beta   90.00
_cell.angle_gamma   90.00
#
_symmetry.space_group_name_H-M   'P 1'
#
loop_
_entity.id
_entity.type
_entity.pdbx_description
1 polymer ?
#
loop_
_entity_poly.entity_id
_entity_poly.type
_entity_poly.pdbx_seq_one_letter_code
_entity_poly.pdbx_strand_id
1 'polypeptide(L)'
;MKAKLWRQGLPTRKWHFGTVQKGSSQPTGFDAPGNPEYQINIPISDVFYDPPVPAVGYVPPVSRPAIPGGNFIIDLYEIQQ
;
A
#
# COMPACT_ATOMS: atom_id res chain seq x y z
N MET A 1 4.31 -11.78 -12.93
CA MET A 1 5.11 -11.03 -11.92
C MET A 1 4.75 -11.46 -10.49
N LYS A 2 5.53 -11.03 -9.48
CA LYS A 2 5.28 -11.36 -8.07
C LYS A 2 5.46 -10.11 -7.20
N ALA A 3 4.58 -9.90 -6.23
CA ALA A 3 4.69 -8.83 -5.23
C ALA A 3 4.62 -9.40 -3.82
N LYS A 4 5.27 -8.70 -2.89
CA LYS A 4 5.18 -8.99 -1.45
C LYS A 4 5.06 -7.69 -0.68
N LEU A 5 4.11 -7.63 0.24
CA LEU A 5 3.95 -6.52 1.17
C LEU A 5 4.44 -6.95 2.55
N TRP A 6 5.38 -6.17 3.07
CA TRP A 6 5.89 -6.28 4.44
C TRP A 6 5.31 -5.16 5.27
N ARG A 7 4.75 -5.50 6.43
CA ARG A 7 4.28 -4.55 7.44
C ARG A 7 4.79 -5.02 8.78
N GLN A 8 5.26 -4.08 9.60
CA GLN A 8 5.75 -4.42 10.93
C GLN A 8 4.64 -5.05 11.76
N GLY A 9 4.94 -6.15 12.45
CA GLY A 9 3.99 -6.84 13.33
C GLY A 9 2.83 -7.56 12.62
N LEU A 10 2.81 -7.62 11.29
CA LEU A 10 1.75 -8.28 10.51
C LEU A 10 2.30 -9.36 9.59
N PRO A 11 1.51 -10.41 9.27
CA PRO A 11 1.89 -11.41 8.28
C PRO A 11 2.15 -10.79 6.90
N THR A 12 3.17 -11.31 6.21
CA THR A 12 3.50 -10.93 4.83
C THR A 12 2.36 -11.31 3.89
N ARG A 13 1.91 -10.35 3.07
CA ARG A 13 0.98 -10.62 1.96
C ARG A 13 1.76 -10.80 0.66
N LYS A 14 1.27 -11.68 -0.23
CA LYS A 14 1.95 -12.04 -1.48
C LYS A 14 0.94 -12.09 -2.62
N TRP A 15 1.36 -11.66 -3.80
CA TRP A 15 0.55 -11.70 -5.01
C TRP A 15 1.31 -12.32 -6.18
N HIS A 16 0.57 -13.01 -7.02
CA HIS A 16 0.96 -13.41 -8.37
C HIS A 16 0.06 -12.65 -9.33
N PHE A 17 0.65 -11.79 -10.17
CA PHE A 17 -0.10 -10.87 -11.03
C PHE A 17 0.58 -10.70 -12.39
N GLY A 18 -0.08 -9.99 -13.31
CA GLY A 18 0.36 -9.75 -14.68
C GLY A 18 -0.41 -10.60 -15.68
N THR A 19 -0.68 -10.06 -16.87
CA THR A 19 -1.70 -10.49 -17.85
C THR A 19 -1.58 -11.93 -18.35
N VAL A 20 -0.43 -12.57 -18.21
CA VAL A 20 -0.18 -13.94 -18.69
C VAL A 20 0.48 -14.77 -17.58
N GLN A 21 0.05 -16.02 -17.46
CA GLN A 21 0.60 -16.95 -16.48
C GLN A 21 2.09 -17.21 -16.75
N LYS A 22 2.91 -17.19 -15.71
CA LYS A 22 4.35 -17.40 -15.86
C LYS A 22 4.64 -18.79 -16.44
N GLY A 23 5.33 -18.84 -17.58
CA GLY A 23 5.70 -20.10 -18.24
C GLY A 23 4.57 -20.73 -19.06
N SER A 24 3.53 -19.96 -19.37
CA SER A 24 2.38 -20.37 -20.17
C SER A 24 1.96 -19.20 -21.08
N SER A 25 1.17 -19.47 -22.12
CA SER A 25 0.50 -18.43 -22.93
C SER A 25 -0.95 -18.20 -22.48
N GLN A 26 -1.37 -18.86 -21.40
CA GLN A 26 -2.70 -18.68 -20.85
C GLN A 26 -2.82 -17.30 -20.20
N PRO A 27 -3.82 -16.50 -20.60
CA PRO A 27 -4.07 -15.22 -19.95
C PRO A 27 -4.47 -15.45 -18.49
N THR A 28 -4.03 -14.54 -17.64
CA THR A 28 -4.63 -14.35 -16.32
C THR A 28 -5.82 -13.41 -16.48
N GLY A 29 -6.86 -13.55 -15.65
CA GLY A 29 -7.95 -12.55 -15.56
C GLY A 29 -7.52 -11.22 -14.92
N PHE A 30 -6.31 -10.76 -15.26
CA PHE A 30 -5.64 -9.58 -14.76
C PHE A 30 -5.29 -8.68 -15.94
N ASP A 31 -6.31 -8.11 -16.54
CA ASP A 31 -6.30 -7.39 -17.82
C ASP A 31 -6.79 -5.94 -17.71
N ALA A 32 -7.14 -5.49 -16.49
CA ALA A 32 -7.56 -4.12 -16.23
C ALA A 32 -7.08 -3.61 -14.85
N PRO A 33 -6.84 -2.30 -14.70
CA PRO A 33 -6.63 -1.66 -13.41
C PRO A 33 -7.94 -1.64 -12.60
N GLY A 34 -7.83 -1.38 -11.30
CA GLY A 34 -9.00 -1.21 -10.43
C GLY A 34 -9.47 -2.48 -9.72
N ASN A 35 -8.81 -3.62 -9.91
CA ASN A 35 -9.20 -4.87 -9.24
C ASN A 35 -8.80 -4.83 -7.75
N PRO A 36 -9.75 -4.84 -6.80
CA PRO A 36 -9.45 -4.71 -5.38
C PRO A 36 -8.55 -5.81 -4.81
N GLU A 37 -8.53 -7.00 -5.40
CA GLU A 37 -7.67 -8.11 -4.97
C GLU A 37 -6.18 -7.79 -5.17
N TYR A 38 -5.88 -6.91 -6.13
CA TYR A 38 -4.53 -6.52 -6.54
C TYR A 38 -4.22 -5.06 -6.23
N GLN A 39 -5.07 -4.39 -5.45
CA GLN A 39 -4.79 -3.07 -4.91
C GLN A 39 -4.26 -3.17 -3.49
N ILE A 40 -3.24 -2.35 -3.21
CA ILE A 40 -2.65 -2.23 -1.90
C ILE A 40 -2.96 -0.83 -1.37
N ASN A 41 -3.79 -0.77 -0.33
CA ASN A 41 -4.10 0.47 0.38
C ASN A 41 -3.23 0.57 1.63
N ILE A 42 -2.35 1.57 1.65
CA ILE A 42 -1.48 1.87 2.79
C ILE A 42 -1.93 3.20 3.38
N PRO A 43 -2.45 3.23 4.62
CA PRO A 43 -2.73 4.49 5.30
C PRO A 43 -1.48 5.36 5.34
N ILE A 44 -1.61 6.66 5.06
CA ILE A 44 -0.49 7.60 5.14
C ILE A 44 0.12 7.61 6.56
N SER A 45 -0.70 7.40 7.59
CA SER A 45 -0.28 7.26 8.98
C SER A 45 0.65 6.08 9.26
N ASP A 46 0.58 5.02 8.44
CA ASP A 46 1.46 3.86 8.58
C ASP A 46 2.87 4.15 8.01
N VAL A 47 2.97 5.12 7.09
CA VAL A 47 4.24 5.54 6.45
C VAL A 47 4.87 6.71 7.20
N PHE A 48 4.07 7.70 7.58
CA PHE A 48 4.49 8.90 8.30
C PHE A 48 3.91 8.87 9.71
N TYR A 49 4.33 7.90 10.51
CA TYR A 49 3.90 7.80 11.90
C TYR A 49 4.49 8.94 12.72
N ASP A 50 3.61 9.73 13.32
CA ASP A 50 3.95 10.76 14.29
C ASP A 50 3.47 10.30 15.68
N PRO A 51 4.38 9.83 16.56
CA PRO A 51 3.98 9.34 17.86
C PRO A 51 3.34 10.46 18.69
N PRO A 52 2.33 10.16 19.51
CA PRO A 52 1.83 11.11 20.48
C PRO A 52 2.97 11.57 21.38
N VAL A 53 3.26 12.87 21.37
CA VAL A 53 4.22 13.46 22.31
C VAL A 53 3.54 13.55 23.68
N PRO A 54 4.09 12.95 24.74
CA PRO A 54 3.53 13.10 26.08
C PRO A 54 3.49 14.58 26.46
N ALA A 55 2.31 15.09 26.82
CA ALA A 55 2.12 16.49 27.17
C ALA A 55 2.79 16.80 28.53
N VAL A 56 4.10 17.02 28.52
CA VAL A 56 4.83 17.60 29.66
C VAL A 56 5.05 19.08 29.34
N GLY A 57 4.02 19.89 29.60
CA GLY A 57 4.13 21.35 29.70
C GLY A 57 4.37 22.17 28.43
N TYR A 58 4.59 21.56 27.26
CA TYR A 58 4.80 22.29 26.01
C TYR A 58 3.96 21.71 24.86
N VAL A 59 3.02 22.52 24.35
CA VAL A 59 2.28 22.25 23.11
C VAL A 59 2.89 23.13 22.02
N PRO A 60 3.72 22.60 21.11
CA PRO A 60 4.23 23.39 20.00
C PRO A 60 3.07 23.81 19.08
N PRO A 61 3.05 25.06 18.59
CA PRO A 61 2.10 25.50 17.58
C PRO A 61 2.56 24.95 16.23
N VAL A 62 2.34 23.66 15.99
CA VAL A 62 2.57 23.06 14.67
C VAL A 62 1.23 22.86 14.01
N SER A 63 0.92 23.73 13.05
CA SER A 63 0.03 23.39 11.94
C SER A 63 0.71 22.30 11.11
N ARG A 64 0.66 21.06 11.60
CA ARG A 64 1.06 19.91 10.81
C ARG A 64 0.03 19.78 9.69
N PRO A 65 0.42 19.66 8.41
CA PRO A 65 -0.48 19.09 7.43
C PRO A 65 -0.62 17.61 7.80
N ALA A 66 -1.45 17.32 8.80
CA ALA A 66 -2.08 16.02 8.84
C ALA A 66 -2.80 15.92 7.50
N ILE A 67 -2.41 14.98 6.65
CA ILE A 67 -3.26 14.55 5.55
C ILE A 67 -4.23 13.56 6.21
N PRO A 68 -5.33 14.03 6.82
CA PRO A 68 -6.10 13.19 7.71
C PRO A 68 -6.89 12.25 6.81
N GLY A 69 -6.66 10.94 6.95
CA GLY A 69 -7.49 9.92 6.28
C GLY A 69 -7.15 9.61 4.82
N GLY A 70 -5.95 9.94 4.34
CA GLY A 70 -5.48 9.52 3.01
C GLY A 70 -4.83 8.12 3.01
N ASN A 71 -4.93 7.43 1.87
CA ASN A 71 -4.22 6.19 1.58
C ASN A 71 -3.31 6.38 0.37
N PHE A 72 -2.12 5.77 0.39
CA PHE A 72 -1.43 5.41 -0.83
C PHE A 72 -2.13 4.19 -1.43
N ILE A 73 -2.57 4.32 -2.68
CA ILE A 73 -3.15 3.22 -3.44
C ILE A 73 -2.09 2.78 -4.45
N ILE A 74 -1.67 1.53 -4.35
CA ILE A 74 -0.78 0.90 -5.34
C ILE A 74 -1.59 -0.13 -6.08
N ASP A 75 -1.80 0.07 -7.37
CA ASP A 75 -2.40 -0.92 -8.25
C ASP A 75 -1.30 -1.79 -8.88
N LEU A 76 -1.31 -3.09 -8.60
CA LEU A 76 -0.32 -4.01 -9.15
C LEU A 76 -0.40 -4.11 -10.69
N TYR A 77 -1.51 -3.67 -11.30
CA TYR A 77 -1.68 -3.66 -12.75
C TYR A 77 -0.84 -2.57 -13.39
N GLU A 78 -0.76 -1.40 -12.77
CA GLU A 78 -0.03 -0.25 -13.32
C GLU A 78 1.48 -0.42 -13.28
N ILE A 79 1.98 -1.34 -12.44
CA ILE A 79 3.41 -1.63 -12.29
C ILE A 79 3.87 -2.86 -13.07
N GLN A 80 3.01 -3.42 -13.92
CA GLN A 80 3.40 -4.50 -14.80
C GLN A 80 4.33 -3.94 -15.90
N GLN A 81 5.60 -4.36 -15.89
CA GLN A 81 6.58 -4.07 -16.93
C GLN A 81 6.94 -5.34 -17.69
#